data_AF-A0A5A7RZF3-F1
#
_entry.id   AF-A0A5A7RZF3-F1
#
_cell.length_a   1.000
_cell.length_b   1.000
_cell.length_c   1.000
_cell.angle_alpha   90.00
_cell.angle_beta   90.00
_cell.angle_gamma   90.00
#
_symmetry.space_group_name_H-M   'P 1'
#
loop_
_entity.id
_entity.type
_entity.pdbx_description
1 polymer ?
#
loop_
_entity_poly.entity_id
_entity_poly.type
_entity_poly.pdbx_seq_one_letter_code
_entity_poly.pdbx_strand_id
1 'polypeptide(L)'
;MRWKWAILCSATAILILLANTIPACVEGAHVEKTLNEYRLSTGILSGEFNESVSLSILAFTMALLCYTGGVLLEKKVGMMKPWILMIFWLGLAFEVCGAIPMFRRSGENITSHGIVGAIGLLLIILHNTGATLAVMGGWDVILKLFPKFSTLVYVIWVIAFITGMVAGMKGEEEKWQKIVSAA
;
A
#
# COMPACT_ATOMS: atom_id res chain seq x y z
N MET A 1 17.62 -8.06 25.36
CA MET A 1 16.20 -8.29 25.76
C MET A 1 15.29 -7.08 25.48
N ARG A 2 15.67 -5.83 25.77
CA ARG A 2 14.82 -4.62 25.56
C ARG A 2 14.29 -4.39 24.13
N TRP A 3 15.06 -4.75 23.10
CA TRP A 3 14.64 -4.54 21.70
C TRP A 3 13.58 -5.53 21.20
N LYS A 4 13.54 -6.76 21.73
CA LYS A 4 12.53 -7.76 21.34
C LYS A 4 11.11 -7.28 21.70
N TRP A 5 10.97 -6.68 22.88
CA TRP A 5 9.72 -6.09 23.35
C TRP A 5 9.38 -4.78 22.62
N ALA A 6 10.36 -3.95 22.28
CA ALA A 6 10.11 -2.75 21.46
C ALA A 6 9.62 -3.11 20.04
N ILE A 7 10.11 -4.21 19.46
CA ILE A 7 9.73 -4.68 18.12
C ILE A 7 8.39 -5.42 18.14
N LEU A 8 8.14 -6.24 19.16
CA LEU A 8 6.83 -6.85 19.35
C LEU A 8 5.77 -5.77 19.64
N CYS A 9 6.10 -4.80 20.49
CA CYS A 9 5.23 -3.66 20.81
C CYS A 9 5.05 -2.72 19.61
N SER A 10 6.04 -2.57 18.71
CA SER A 10 5.84 -1.79 17.48
C SER A 10 5.11 -2.57 16.39
N ALA A 11 5.30 -3.89 16.24
CA ALA A 11 4.49 -4.69 15.34
C ALA A 11 3.03 -4.77 15.81
N THR A 12 2.78 -4.93 17.12
CA THR A 12 1.42 -4.88 17.67
C THR A 12 0.87 -3.45 17.70
N ALA A 13 1.64 -2.42 18.05
CA ALA A 13 1.20 -1.03 17.97
C ALA A 13 0.94 -0.62 16.52
N ILE A 14 1.68 -1.12 15.54
CA ILE A 14 1.44 -0.88 14.11
C ILE A 14 0.22 -1.68 13.63
N LEU A 15 -0.02 -2.91 14.09
CA LEU A 15 -1.27 -3.63 13.82
C LEU A 15 -2.48 -2.93 14.45
N ILE A 16 -2.33 -2.37 15.66
CA ILE A 16 -3.35 -1.56 16.34
C ILE A 16 -3.52 -0.21 15.64
N LEU A 17 -2.43 0.43 15.19
CA LEU A 17 -2.47 1.62 14.36
C LEU A 17 -3.15 1.30 13.04
N LEU A 18 -2.83 0.23 12.33
CA LEU A 18 -3.53 -0.21 11.13
C LEU A 18 -5.02 -0.41 11.44
N ALA A 19 -5.36 -1.12 12.51
CA ALA A 19 -6.75 -1.30 12.95
C ALA A 19 -7.48 0.02 13.27
N ASN A 20 -6.76 1.04 13.75
CA ASN A 20 -7.29 2.38 14.06
C ASN A 20 -7.19 3.39 12.91
N THR A 21 -6.31 3.15 11.92
CA THR A 21 -6.08 3.98 10.73
C THR A 21 -7.01 3.54 9.59
N ILE A 22 -7.41 2.26 9.55
CA ILE A 22 -8.47 1.77 8.66
C ILE A 22 -9.76 2.60 8.82
N PRO A 23 -10.28 2.86 10.04
CA PRO A 23 -11.36 3.83 10.28
C PRO A 23 -11.05 5.24 9.77
N ALA A 24 -9.86 5.79 10.04
CA ALA A 24 -9.49 7.15 9.58
C ALA A 24 -9.42 7.28 8.04
N CYS A 25 -8.99 6.23 7.35
CA CYS A 25 -9.01 6.13 5.88
C CYS A 25 -10.43 5.90 5.33
N VAL A 26 -11.34 5.36 6.15
CA VAL A 26 -12.79 5.24 5.87
C VAL A 26 -13.52 6.56 6.18
N GLU A 27 -13.08 7.34 7.16
CA GLU A 27 -13.64 8.63 7.58
C GLU A 27 -13.45 9.73 6.52
N GLY A 28 -12.52 9.56 5.57
CA GLY A 28 -12.48 10.35 4.34
C GLY A 28 -13.81 10.29 3.56
N ALA A 29 -14.57 9.19 3.65
CA ALA A 29 -15.94 9.08 3.13
C ALA A 29 -16.98 9.83 3.99
N HIS A 30 -16.67 10.20 5.23
CA HIS A 30 -17.52 11.04 6.07
C HIS A 30 -17.33 12.53 5.74
N VAL A 31 -16.12 12.95 5.37
CA VAL A 31 -15.84 14.32 4.89
C VAL A 31 -16.68 14.66 3.65
N GLU A 32 -16.81 13.71 2.72
CA GLU A 32 -17.69 13.80 1.54
C GLU A 32 -19.16 14.04 1.95
N LYS A 33 -19.63 13.37 3.00
CA LYS A 33 -20.99 13.49 3.52
C LYS A 33 -21.23 14.85 4.17
N THR A 34 -20.25 15.35 4.92
CA THR A 34 -20.32 16.66 5.61
C THR A 34 -20.20 17.84 4.63
N LEU A 35 -19.42 17.71 3.56
CA LEU A 35 -19.29 18.75 2.52
C LEU A 35 -20.55 18.84 1.64
N ASN A 36 -21.20 17.72 1.36
CA ASN A 36 -22.45 17.66 0.61
C ASN A 36 -23.64 18.29 1.39
N GLU A 37 -23.60 18.20 2.72
CA GLU A 37 -24.58 18.83 3.62
C GLU A 37 -24.46 20.37 3.66
N TYR A 38 -23.25 20.92 3.44
CA TYR A 38 -22.98 22.36 3.46
C TYR A 38 -23.05 23.06 2.08
N ARG A 39 -23.39 22.35 0.98
CA ARG A 39 -23.65 22.92 -0.36
C ARG A 39 -22.59 23.93 -0.84
N LEU A 40 -21.32 23.78 -0.43
CA LEU A 40 -20.26 24.68 -0.85
C LEU A 40 -19.92 24.38 -2.33
N SER A 41 -20.11 25.35 -3.21
CA SER A 41 -19.84 25.20 -4.64
C SER A 41 -18.33 25.08 -4.87
N THR A 42 -17.85 23.84 -4.91
CA THR A 42 -16.56 23.43 -5.45
C THR A 42 -16.58 23.62 -6.97
N GLY A 43 -16.67 24.86 -7.45
CA GLY A 43 -16.88 25.17 -8.87
C GLY A 43 -15.65 25.69 -9.63
N ILE A 44 -14.57 26.07 -8.94
CA ILE A 44 -13.40 26.74 -9.56
C ILE A 44 -12.06 26.05 -9.21
N LEU A 45 -12.07 25.06 -8.31
CA LEU A 45 -10.95 24.17 -7.98
C LEU A 45 -11.25 22.69 -8.30
N SER A 46 -12.30 22.45 -9.09
CA SER A 46 -12.95 21.16 -9.34
C SER A 46 -12.83 20.67 -10.78
N GLY A 47 -11.61 20.65 -11.30
CA GLY A 47 -11.32 19.71 -12.39
C GLY A 47 -11.33 18.29 -11.81
N GLU A 48 -12.49 17.63 -11.74
CA GLU A 48 -12.73 16.20 -11.45
C GLU A 48 -11.63 15.42 -10.67
N PHE A 49 -11.19 15.94 -9.52
CA PHE A 49 -10.39 15.14 -8.59
C PHE A 49 -11.35 14.28 -7.76
N ASN A 50 -11.50 13.01 -8.12
CA ASN A 50 -12.02 12.01 -7.19
C ASN A 50 -11.05 11.96 -6.00
N GLU A 51 -11.37 12.61 -4.88
CA GLU A 51 -10.47 12.74 -3.72
C GLU A 51 -9.92 11.37 -3.29
N SER A 52 -10.77 10.34 -3.34
CA SER A 52 -10.41 8.95 -3.02
C SER A 52 -9.34 8.34 -3.94
N VAL A 53 -9.40 8.61 -5.25
CA VAL A 53 -8.43 8.08 -6.23
C VAL A 53 -7.08 8.77 -6.09
N SER A 54 -7.10 10.08 -5.85
CA SER A 54 -5.89 10.90 -5.74
C SER A 54 -5.12 10.59 -4.46
N LEU A 55 -5.84 10.37 -3.35
CA LEU A 55 -5.26 9.86 -2.11
C LEU A 55 -4.69 8.44 -2.29
N SER A 56 -5.33 7.59 -3.10
CA SER A 56 -4.82 6.25 -3.41
C SER A 56 -3.50 6.31 -4.16
N ILE A 57 -3.40 7.17 -5.19
CA ILE A 57 -2.15 7.38 -5.95
C ILE A 57 -1.04 7.89 -5.05
N LEU A 58 -1.33 8.87 -4.19
CA LEU A 58 -0.37 9.39 -3.22
C LEU A 58 0.11 8.29 -2.26
N ALA A 59 -0.81 7.49 -1.73
CA ALA A 59 -0.51 6.40 -0.82
C ALA A 59 0.36 5.33 -1.48
N PHE A 60 0.02 4.85 -2.69
CA PHE A 60 0.86 3.89 -3.42
C PHE A 60 2.23 4.46 -3.79
N THR A 61 2.33 5.76 -4.07
CA THR A 61 3.62 6.41 -4.32
C THR A 61 4.48 6.43 -3.06
N MET A 62 3.89 6.73 -1.89
CA MET A 62 4.60 6.66 -0.61
C MET A 62 5.02 5.22 -0.26
N ALA A 63 4.17 4.22 -0.56
CA ALA A 63 4.52 2.81 -0.42
C ALA A 63 5.71 2.44 -1.30
N LEU A 64 5.71 2.84 -2.58
CA LEU A 64 6.81 2.63 -3.52
C LEU A 64 8.12 3.24 -3.00
N LEU A 65 8.10 4.46 -2.48
CA LEU A 65 9.28 5.11 -1.89
C LEU A 65 9.79 4.35 -0.66
N CYS A 66 8.88 3.93 0.23
CA CYS A 66 9.24 3.16 1.42
C CYS A 66 9.88 1.81 1.04
N TYR A 67 9.28 1.04 0.14
CA TYR A 67 9.82 -0.26 -0.26
C TYR A 67 11.12 -0.14 -1.03
N THR A 68 11.23 0.82 -1.95
CA THR A 68 12.47 1.06 -2.69
C THR A 68 13.59 1.45 -1.72
N GLY A 69 13.32 2.39 -0.81
CA GLY A 69 14.26 2.77 0.24
C GLY A 69 14.64 1.58 1.13
N GLY A 70 13.66 0.80 1.59
CA GLY A 70 13.85 -0.38 2.43
C GLY A 70 14.77 -1.42 1.79
N VAL A 71 14.51 -1.80 0.53
CA VAL A 71 15.32 -2.78 -0.22
C VAL A 71 16.73 -2.27 -0.47
N LEU A 72 16.90 -0.99 -0.83
CA LEU A 72 18.23 -0.43 -1.08
C LEU A 72 19.06 -0.35 0.21
N LEU A 73 18.45 0.09 1.31
CA LEU A 73 19.09 0.14 2.62
C LEU A 73 19.44 -1.25 3.13
N GLU A 74 18.55 -2.21 2.94
CA GLU A 74 18.79 -3.60 3.30
C GLU A 74 19.95 -4.21 2.52
N LYS A 75 19.99 -4.01 1.19
CA LYS A 75 21.12 -4.44 0.35
C LYS A 75 22.43 -3.81 0.81
N LYS A 76 22.42 -2.52 1.14
CA LYS A 76 23.61 -1.80 1.61
C LYS A 76 24.11 -2.32 2.97
N VAL A 77 23.19 -2.67 3.87
CA VAL A 77 23.52 -3.20 5.20
C VAL A 77 23.88 -4.69 5.14
N GLY A 78 23.39 -5.43 4.15
CA GLY A 78 23.64 -6.85 3.96
C GLY A 78 22.85 -7.77 4.89
N MET A 79 21.94 -7.22 5.71
CA MET A 79 21.06 -7.98 6.60
C MET A 79 19.82 -7.17 6.97
N MET A 80 18.72 -7.86 7.24
CA MET A 80 17.49 -7.24 7.75
C MET A 80 17.71 -6.73 9.19
N LYS A 81 17.73 -5.41 9.35
CA LYS A 81 17.79 -4.77 10.68
C LYS A 81 16.40 -4.33 11.15
N PRO A 82 16.15 -4.27 12.47
CA PRO A 82 14.86 -3.83 13.02
C PRO A 82 14.37 -2.47 12.52
N TRP A 83 15.27 -1.52 12.29
CA TRP A 83 14.90 -0.19 11.80
C TRP A 83 14.53 -0.17 10.32
N ILE A 84 15.11 -1.08 9.51
CA ILE A 84 14.74 -1.27 8.10
C ILE A 84 13.36 -1.94 8.03
N LEU A 85 13.12 -2.91 8.91
CA LEU A 85 11.81 -3.54 9.07
C LEU A 85 10.71 -2.51 9.36
N MET A 86 10.97 -1.47 10.17
CA MET A 86 10.00 -0.38 10.39
C MET A 86 9.63 0.35 9.09
N ILE A 87 10.57 0.55 8.16
CA ILE A 87 10.31 1.17 6.86
C ILE A 87 9.40 0.28 6.01
N PHE A 88 9.64 -1.03 5.99
CA PHE A 88 8.78 -1.98 5.29
C PHE A 88 7.36 -2.04 5.87
N TRP A 89 7.21 -1.94 7.19
CA TRP A 89 5.88 -1.84 7.82
C TRP A 89 5.17 -0.53 7.49
N LEU A 90 5.89 0.59 7.43
CA LEU A 90 5.33 1.86 7.00
C LEU A 90 4.85 1.82 5.54
N GLY A 91 5.62 1.18 4.66
CA GLY A 91 5.21 0.95 3.27
C GLY A 91 3.92 0.14 3.18
N LEU A 92 3.79 -0.93 3.98
CA LEU A 92 2.58 -1.77 4.04
C LEU A 92 1.36 -0.98 4.52
N ALA A 93 1.54 -0.06 5.48
CA ALA A 93 0.45 0.81 5.91
C ALA A 93 -0.07 1.68 4.76
N PHE A 94 0.84 2.34 4.02
CA PHE A 94 0.45 3.14 2.86
C PHE A 94 -0.21 2.29 1.76
N GLU A 95 0.29 1.09 1.50
CA GLU A 95 -0.29 0.17 0.52
C GLU A 95 -1.73 -0.23 0.88
N VAL A 96 -1.97 -0.61 2.14
CA VAL A 96 -3.32 -0.96 2.62
C VAL A 96 -4.25 0.25 2.51
N CYS A 97 -3.79 1.44 2.90
CA CYS A 97 -4.56 2.68 2.78
C CYS A 97 -4.94 2.99 1.32
N GLY A 98 -4.01 2.80 0.37
CA GLY A 98 -4.27 2.99 -1.06
C GLY A 98 -5.18 1.92 -1.66
N ALA A 99 -5.14 0.69 -1.14
CA ALA A 99 -5.95 -0.42 -1.65
C ALA A 99 -7.42 -0.36 -1.21
N ILE A 100 -7.72 0.20 -0.02
CA ILE A 100 -9.10 0.26 0.52
C ILE A 100 -10.11 0.92 -0.45
N PRO A 101 -9.86 2.13 -1.01
CA PRO A 101 -10.79 2.74 -1.96
C PRO A 101 -10.98 1.89 -3.22
N MET A 102 -9.92 1.23 -3.67
CA MET A 102 -9.93 0.38 -4.87
C MET A 102 -10.81 -0.87 -4.66
N PHE A 103 -10.68 -1.54 -3.52
CA PHE A 103 -11.53 -2.69 -3.17
C PHE A 103 -13.00 -2.31 -3.07
N ARG A 104 -13.31 -1.15 -2.47
CA ARG A 104 -14.70 -0.66 -2.37
C ARG A 104 -15.33 -0.40 -3.74
N ARG A 105 -14.54 0.04 -4.73
CA ARG A 105 -15.02 0.35 -6.08
C ARG A 105 -15.11 -0.88 -6.99
N SER A 106 -14.32 -1.92 -6.71
CA SER A 106 -14.33 -3.18 -7.47
C SER A 106 -15.59 -4.02 -7.22
N GLY A 107 -16.19 -3.94 -6.03
CA GLY A 107 -17.31 -4.81 -5.64
C GLY A 107 -16.92 -6.30 -5.72
N GLU A 108 -17.81 -7.15 -6.23
CA GLU A 108 -17.54 -8.58 -6.46
C GLU A 108 -16.76 -8.87 -7.75
N ASN A 109 -16.45 -7.85 -8.56
CA ASN A 109 -15.77 -8.05 -9.84
C ASN A 109 -14.28 -8.34 -9.61
N ILE A 110 -13.86 -9.59 -9.83
CA ILE A 110 -12.45 -9.98 -9.81
C ILE A 110 -11.82 -9.59 -11.15
N THR A 111 -10.93 -8.61 -11.13
CA THR A 111 -10.14 -8.21 -12.30
C THR A 111 -8.80 -8.94 -12.32
N SER A 112 -8.23 -9.17 -13.51
CA SER A 112 -6.89 -9.78 -13.65
C SER A 112 -5.83 -9.00 -12.87
N HIS A 113 -5.93 -7.67 -12.85
CA HIS A 113 -5.05 -6.84 -12.01
C HIS A 113 -5.32 -7.06 -10.51
N GLY A 114 -6.58 -7.14 -10.08
CA GLY A 114 -6.94 -7.37 -8.68
C GLY A 114 -6.32 -8.65 -8.11
N ILE A 115 -6.24 -9.72 -8.91
CA ILE A 115 -5.55 -10.97 -8.51
C ILE A 115 -4.05 -10.73 -8.33
N VAL A 116 -3.39 -10.10 -9.31
CA VAL A 116 -1.95 -9.81 -9.26
C VAL A 116 -1.62 -8.87 -8.09
N GLY A 117 -2.46 -7.86 -7.85
CA GLY A 117 -2.36 -6.95 -6.71
C GLY A 117 -2.53 -7.67 -5.37
N ALA A 118 -3.51 -8.57 -5.24
CA ALA A 118 -3.71 -9.35 -4.04
C ALA A 118 -2.52 -10.28 -3.74
N ILE A 119 -1.94 -10.90 -4.78
CA ILE A 119 -0.72 -11.71 -4.64
C ILE A 119 0.46 -10.83 -4.18
N GLY A 120 0.62 -9.63 -4.75
CA GLY A 120 1.63 -8.65 -4.33
C GLY A 120 1.50 -8.29 -2.85
N LEU A 121 0.30 -7.89 -2.42
CA LEU A 121 0.01 -7.53 -1.03
C LEU A 121 0.25 -8.71 -0.08
N LEU A 122 -0.19 -9.92 -0.45
CA LEU A 122 0.03 -11.12 0.35
C LEU A 122 1.52 -11.41 0.53
N LEU A 123 2.32 -11.29 -0.54
CA LEU A 123 3.77 -11.50 -0.48
C LEU A 123 4.46 -10.48 0.43
N ILE A 124 4.04 -9.20 0.40
CA ILE A 124 4.57 -8.18 1.31
C ILE A 124 4.21 -8.49 2.77
N ILE A 125 2.98 -8.91 3.04
CA ILE A 125 2.55 -9.29 4.39
C ILE A 125 3.41 -10.47 4.90
N LEU A 126 3.56 -11.52 4.09
CA LEU A 126 4.40 -12.67 4.43
C LEU A 126 5.85 -12.25 4.65
N HIS A 127 6.37 -11.34 3.83
CA HIS A 127 7.69 -10.78 4.02
C HIS A 127 7.84 -10.05 5.36
N ASN A 128 6.93 -9.13 5.69
CA ASN A 128 7.00 -8.33 6.92
C ASN A 128 6.83 -9.20 8.17
N THR A 129 5.90 -10.16 8.15
CA THR A 129 5.71 -11.10 9.25
C THR A 129 6.93 -12.02 9.40
N GLY A 130 7.46 -12.57 8.30
CA GLY A 130 8.66 -13.40 8.32
C GLY A 130 9.89 -12.66 8.85
N ALA A 131 10.10 -11.41 8.42
CA ALA A 131 11.19 -10.56 8.89
C ALA A 131 11.03 -10.25 10.39
N THR A 132 9.81 -9.99 10.84
CA THR A 132 9.51 -9.75 12.27
C THR A 132 9.86 -10.98 13.11
N LEU A 133 9.44 -12.17 12.68
CA LEU A 133 9.77 -13.43 13.36
C LEU A 133 11.27 -13.70 13.39
N ALA A 134 11.98 -13.50 12.27
CA ALA A 134 13.43 -13.71 12.20
C ALA A 134 14.20 -12.74 13.11
N VAL A 135 13.77 -11.48 13.18
CA VAL A 135 14.35 -10.46 14.07
C VAL A 135 14.08 -10.81 15.54
N MET A 136 12.87 -11.25 15.88
CA MET A 136 12.54 -11.69 17.24
C MET A 136 13.28 -12.97 17.65
N GLY A 137 13.43 -13.91 16.72
CA GLY A 137 14.18 -15.15 16.89
C GLY A 137 15.68 -14.91 17.04
N GLY A 138 16.21 -13.80 16.50
CA GLY A 138 17.64 -13.53 16.46
C GLY A 138 18.38 -14.46 15.50
N TRP A 139 17.71 -14.86 14.41
CA TRP A 139 18.23 -15.83 13.46
C TRP A 139 19.14 -15.17 12.42
N ASP A 140 20.39 -14.88 12.79
CA ASP A 140 21.35 -14.14 11.96
C ASP A 140 21.54 -14.72 10.55
N VAL A 141 21.50 -16.05 10.42
CA VAL A 141 21.58 -16.74 9.11
C VAL A 141 20.41 -16.33 8.23
N ILE A 142 19.19 -16.34 8.77
CA ILE A 142 17.97 -15.98 8.05
C ILE A 142 17.97 -14.48 7.73
N LEU A 143 18.35 -13.62 8.68
CA LEU A 143 18.43 -12.17 8.49
C LEU A 143 19.40 -11.74 7.38
N LYS A 144 20.44 -12.53 7.11
CA LYS A 144 21.37 -12.32 5.98
C LYS A 144 20.84 -12.82 4.64
N LEU A 145 19.82 -13.69 4.62
CA LEU A 145 19.14 -14.11 3.39
C LEU A 145 18.06 -13.12 2.94
N PHE A 146 17.48 -12.36 3.87
CA PHE A 146 16.42 -11.39 3.59
C PHE A 146 16.72 -10.41 2.46
N PRO A 147 17.92 -9.80 2.32
CA PRO A 147 18.21 -8.89 1.20
C PRO A 147 17.90 -9.47 -0.19
N LYS A 148 18.11 -10.79 -0.39
CA LYS A 148 17.75 -11.47 -1.65
C LYS A 148 16.25 -11.69 -1.76
N PHE A 149 15.62 -12.15 -0.68
CA PHE A 149 14.19 -12.42 -0.62
C PHE A 149 13.35 -11.14 -0.78
N SER A 150 13.68 -10.07 -0.06
CA SER A 150 13.02 -8.76 -0.13
C SER A 150 13.14 -8.13 -1.51
N THR A 151 14.29 -8.29 -2.17
CA THR A 151 14.44 -7.87 -3.57
C THR A 151 13.47 -8.60 -4.50
N LEU A 152 13.33 -9.92 -4.33
CA LEU A 152 12.43 -10.72 -5.15
C LEU A 152 10.97 -10.29 -4.93
N VAL A 153 10.55 -10.15 -3.68
CA VAL A 153 9.19 -9.71 -3.32
C VAL A 153 8.92 -8.31 -3.88
N TYR A 154 9.88 -7.39 -3.76
CA TYR A 154 9.78 -6.03 -4.31
C TYR A 154 9.59 -6.03 -5.83
N VAL A 155 10.35 -6.84 -6.58
CA VAL A 155 10.19 -6.90 -8.04
C VAL A 155 8.80 -7.40 -8.43
N ILE A 156 8.29 -8.42 -7.76
CA ILE A 156 6.92 -8.93 -7.99
C ILE A 156 5.89 -7.84 -7.68
N TRP A 157 6.08 -7.12 -6.57
CA TRP A 157 5.21 -6.02 -6.18
C TRP A 157 5.23 -4.86 -7.20
N VAL A 158 6.40 -4.48 -7.71
CA VAL A 158 6.52 -3.45 -8.76
C VAL A 158 5.78 -3.86 -10.04
N ILE A 159 5.85 -5.14 -10.42
CA ILE A 159 5.07 -5.65 -11.56
C ILE A 159 3.57 -5.48 -11.28
N ALA A 160 3.09 -5.85 -10.09
CA ALA A 160 1.70 -5.65 -9.70
C ALA A 160 1.29 -4.18 -9.78
N PHE A 161 2.10 -3.27 -9.24
CA PHE A 161 1.88 -1.83 -9.28
C PHE A 161 1.77 -1.30 -10.73
N ILE A 162 2.69 -1.69 -11.62
CA ILE A 162 2.67 -1.27 -13.04
C ILE A 162 1.42 -1.81 -13.74
N THR A 163 1.06 -3.07 -13.53
CA THR A 163 -0.17 -3.64 -14.14
C THR A 163 -1.43 -2.88 -13.70
N GLY A 164 -1.44 -2.35 -12.47
CA GLY A 164 -2.55 -1.55 -11.95
C GLY A 164 -2.67 -0.20 -12.62
N MET A 165 -1.55 0.50 -12.80
CA MET A 165 -1.53 1.76 -13.54
C MET A 165 -2.04 1.58 -14.97
N VAL A 166 -1.57 0.53 -15.67
CA VAL A 166 -2.00 0.24 -17.05
C VAL A 166 -3.49 -0.11 -17.11
N ALA A 167 -4.00 -0.90 -16.15
CA ALA A 167 -5.42 -1.23 -16.08
C ALA A 167 -6.29 0.01 -15.85
N GLY A 168 -5.83 0.94 -15.00
CA GLY A 168 -6.51 2.22 -14.76
C GLY A 168 -6.60 3.08 -16.02
N MET A 169 -5.50 3.23 -16.76
CA MET A 169 -5.45 4.03 -17.99
C MET A 169 -6.37 3.47 -19.08
N LYS A 170 -6.40 2.14 -19.27
CA LYS A 170 -7.28 1.51 -20.27
C LYS A 170 -8.77 1.73 -19.97
N GLY A 171 -9.16 1.66 -18.70
CA GLY A 171 -10.54 1.90 -18.31
C GLY A 171 -10.99 3.35 -18.59
N GLU A 172 -10.09 4.32 -18.47
CA GLU A 172 -10.36 5.70 -18.82
C GLU A 172 -10.51 5.89 -20.35
N GLU A 173 -9.63 5.28 -21.14
CA GLU A 173 -9.71 5.30 -22.60
C GLU A 173 -11.04 4.72 -23.12
N GLU A 174 -11.45 3.55 -22.63
CA GLU A 174 -12.74 2.93 -22.99
C GLU A 174 -13.94 3.82 -22.65
N LYS A 175 -13.88 4.53 -21.50
CA LYS A 175 -14.93 5.48 -21.10
C LYS A 175 -15.02 6.63 -22.09
N TRP A 176 -13.90 7.24 -22.48
CA TRP A 176 -13.87 8.33 -23.45
C TRP A 176 -14.36 7.90 -24.82
N GLN A 177 -13.96 6.71 -25.30
CA GLN A 177 -14.43 6.16 -26.57
C GLN A 177 -15.96 5.99 -26.58
N LYS A 178 -16.55 5.51 -25.49
CA LYS A 178 -18.01 5.39 -25.36
C LYS A 178 -18.72 6.74 -25.45
N ILE A 179 -18.18 7.77 -24.78
CA ILE A 179 -18.75 9.13 -24.81
C ILE A 179 -18.69 9.71 -26.23
N VAL A 180 -17.54 9.61 -26.90
CA VAL A 180 -17.37 10.11 -28.28
C VAL A 180 -18.26 9.36 -29.26
N SER A 181 -18.43 8.04 -29.11
CA SER A 181 -19.30 7.25 -29.98
C SER A 181 -20.80 7.47 -29.77
N ALA A 182 -21.19 8.06 -28.64
CA ALA A 182 -22.57 8.34 -28.27
C ALA A 182 -23.00 9.81 -28.52
N ALA A 183 -22.05 10.67 -28.91
CA ALA A 183 -22.25 12.09 -29.27
C ALA A 183 -22.35 12.25 -30.79
#